data_AF-A0A061NQG1-F1
#
_entry.id   AF-A0A061NQG1-F1
#
_cell.length_a   1.000
_cell.length_b   1.000
_cell.length_c   1.000
_cell.angle_alpha   90.00
_cell.angle_beta   90.00
_cell.angle_gamma   90.00
#
_symmetry.space_group_name_H-M   'P 1'
#
loop_
_entity.id
_entity.type
_entity.pdbx_description
1 polymer ?
#
loop_
_entity_poly.entity_id
_entity_poly.type
_entity_poly.pdbx_seq_one_letter_code
_entity_poly.pdbx_strand_id
1 'polypeptide(L)'
;MSIKLSFFKEKSFHHHYYIEQQDRSDQLAEHVYEQLQRSPQKNHIVFICIGTDRSTGDAFGPLVGTIIHENSSKRMTVYGTLQNPVHALNLEETLKEIKLLHHGALVIAIDASMGRSDSVGRVIFASGPVRPGSAVKKVLPTAGDMHITGTVNVGG
;
A
#
# COMPACT_ATOMS: atom_id res chain seq x y z
N MET A 1 -18.15 10.24 28.89
CA MET A 1 -16.80 10.70 29.24
C MET A 1 -15.90 10.39 28.06
N SER A 2 -15.84 11.31 27.10
CA SER A 2 -15.18 11.09 25.80
C SER A 2 -13.70 11.39 25.96
N ILE A 3 -12.88 10.36 26.12
CA ILE A 3 -11.43 10.49 26.04
C ILE A 3 -11.13 10.98 24.63
N LYS A 4 -10.60 12.21 24.52
CA LYS A 4 -10.11 12.81 23.29
C LYS A 4 -9.06 11.86 22.69
N LEU A 5 -9.46 11.08 21.68
CA LEU A 5 -8.58 10.26 20.83
C LEU A 5 -7.68 11.13 19.91
N SER A 6 -7.45 12.39 20.26
CA SER A 6 -6.86 13.40 19.39
C SER A 6 -5.40 13.71 19.71
N PHE A 7 -4.63 12.75 20.24
CA PHE A 7 -3.24 13.01 20.68
C PHE A 7 -2.14 12.09 20.16
N PHE A 8 -2.44 11.15 19.25
CA PHE A 8 -1.41 10.54 18.41
C PHE A 8 -1.60 11.00 16.97
N LYS A 9 -1.18 12.23 16.68
CA LYS A 9 -0.89 12.62 15.30
C LYS A 9 0.42 11.91 14.96
N GLU A 10 0.33 10.73 14.33
CA GLU A 10 1.52 10.07 13.79
C GLU A 10 2.29 11.10 12.95
N LYS A 11 3.58 11.21 13.23
CA LYS A 11 4.44 12.18 12.55
C LYS A 11 4.51 11.75 11.08
N SER A 12 4.12 12.64 10.17
CA SER A 12 4.18 12.35 8.73
C SER A 12 5.59 11.91 8.36
N PHE A 13 5.71 10.81 7.62
CA PHE A 13 6.97 10.24 7.16
C PHE A 13 6.92 9.95 5.66
N HIS A 14 8.09 9.98 5.03
CA HIS A 14 8.26 9.72 3.61
C HIS A 14 9.66 9.16 3.35
N HIS A 15 9.75 7.84 3.22
CA HIS A 15 11.02 7.13 3.02
C HIS A 15 11.17 6.69 1.56
N HIS A 16 12.39 6.80 1.04
CA HIS A 16 12.75 6.40 -0.32
C HIS A 16 13.82 5.32 -0.29
N TYR A 17 13.64 4.31 -1.12
CA TYR A 17 14.56 3.19 -1.30
C TYR A 17 14.80 2.96 -2.79
N TYR A 18 15.97 2.44 -3.14
CA TYR A 18 16.31 2.08 -4.51
C TYR A 18 16.75 0.61 -4.51
N ILE A 19 16.14 -0.20 -5.38
CA ILE A 19 16.36 -1.67 -5.42
C ILE A 19 17.80 -2.05 -5.80
N GLU A 20 18.53 -1.17 -6.47
CA GLU A 20 19.92 -1.42 -6.90
C GLU A 20 20.94 -1.22 -5.76
N GLN A 21 20.51 -0.70 -4.60
CA GLN A 21 21.39 -0.47 -3.46
C GLN A 21 21.30 -1.63 -2.45
N GLN A 22 22.46 -2.12 -2.02
CA GLN A 22 22.59 -3.22 -1.06
C GLN A 22 21.92 -2.89 0.29
N ASP A 23 21.36 -3.90 0.94
CA ASP A 23 20.74 -3.89 2.29
C ASP A 23 19.49 -3.00 2.47
N ARG A 24 18.86 -2.52 1.39
CA ARG A 24 17.68 -1.63 1.47
C ARG A 24 16.34 -2.35 1.65
N SER A 25 16.23 -3.63 1.28
CA SER A 25 15.04 -4.44 1.61
C SER A 25 14.84 -4.54 3.11
N ASP A 26 15.94 -4.69 3.84
CA ASP A 26 15.93 -4.88 5.29
C ASP A 26 15.55 -3.57 5.99
N GLN A 27 16.05 -2.43 5.49
CA GLN A 27 15.65 -1.11 5.99
C GLN A 27 14.18 -0.79 5.72
N LEU A 28 13.65 -1.17 4.54
CA LEU A 28 12.22 -1.02 4.25
C LEU A 28 11.40 -1.88 5.23
N ALA A 29 11.78 -3.14 5.42
CA ALA A 29 11.11 -4.04 6.35
C ALA A 29 11.16 -3.52 7.80
N GLU A 30 12.32 -3.03 8.25
CA GLU A 30 12.51 -2.43 9.57
C GLU A 30 11.61 -1.22 9.76
N HIS A 31 11.62 -0.26 8.83
CA HIS A 31 10.76 0.92 8.94
C HIS A 31 9.28 0.57 8.89
N VAL A 32 8.85 -0.38 8.04
CA VAL A 32 7.46 -0.86 8.04
C VAL A 32 7.12 -1.45 9.41
N TYR A 33 7.97 -2.33 9.94
CA TYR A 33 7.76 -2.95 11.25
C TYR A 33 7.67 -1.90 12.37
N GLU A 34 8.54 -0.89 12.37
CA GLU A 34 8.49 0.19 13.34
C GLU A 34 7.16 0.96 13.28
N GLN A 35 6.67 1.29 12.09
CA GLN A 35 5.39 1.99 11.93
C GLN A 35 4.22 1.10 12.37
N LEU A 36 4.26 -0.19 12.04
CA LEU A 36 3.29 -1.15 12.55
C LEU A 36 3.30 -1.19 14.09
N GLN A 37 4.45 -1.19 14.75
CA GLN A 37 4.52 -1.22 16.22
C GLN A 37 4.05 0.07 16.91
N ARG A 38 4.24 1.21 16.25
CA ARG A 38 3.80 2.54 16.72
C ARG A 38 2.29 2.76 16.55
N SER A 39 1.69 2.10 15.56
CA SER A 39 0.26 2.26 15.30
C SER A 39 -0.60 1.68 16.45
N PRO A 40 -1.61 2.41 16.93
CA PRO A 40 -2.57 1.88 17.90
C PRO A 40 -3.43 0.73 17.34
N GLN A 41 -3.47 0.58 16.00
CA GLN A 41 -4.28 -0.40 15.29
C GLN A 41 -3.51 -1.67 14.90
N LYS A 42 -2.29 -1.84 15.41
CA LYS A 42 -1.34 -2.92 15.04
C LYS A 42 -1.82 -4.37 15.18
N ASN A 43 -2.96 -4.58 15.84
CA ASN A 43 -3.49 -5.92 16.08
C ASN A 43 -4.18 -6.53 14.85
N HIS A 44 -4.58 -5.70 13.88
CA HIS A 44 -5.19 -6.15 12.63
C HIS A 44 -4.73 -5.26 11.48
N ILE A 45 -4.09 -5.86 10.48
CA ILE A 45 -3.50 -5.14 9.34
C ILE A 45 -4.21 -5.59 8.07
N VAL A 46 -4.61 -4.62 7.25
CA VAL A 46 -5.18 -4.87 5.93
C VAL A 46 -4.22 -4.33 4.88
N PHE A 47 -3.80 -5.20 3.95
CA PHE A 47 -3.12 -4.78 2.74
C PHE A 47 -4.13 -4.65 1.61
N ILE A 48 -4.11 -3.53 0.90
CA ILE A 48 -4.85 -3.36 -0.37
C ILE A 48 -3.86 -3.12 -1.49
N CYS A 49 -3.66 -4.13 -2.34
CA CYS A 49 -2.67 -4.10 -3.40
C CYS A 49 -3.37 -3.80 -4.74
N ILE A 50 -3.08 -2.64 -5.29
CA ILE A 50 -3.81 -2.03 -6.39
C ILE A 50 -3.07 -2.30 -7.71
N GLY A 51 -3.84 -2.67 -8.73
CA GLY A 51 -3.37 -2.95 -10.08
C GLY A 51 -4.09 -4.14 -10.73
N THR A 52 -3.62 -4.56 -11.90
CA THR A 52 -4.11 -5.75 -12.62
C THR A 52 -2.96 -6.48 -13.30
N ASP A 53 -3.13 -7.78 -13.46
CA ASP A 53 -2.32 -8.68 -14.29
C ASP A 53 -2.32 -8.35 -15.80
N ARG A 54 -3.18 -7.44 -16.26
CA ARG A 54 -3.35 -7.12 -17.69
C ARG A 54 -2.23 -6.28 -18.30
N SER A 55 -1.35 -5.68 -17.49
CA SER A 55 -0.14 -5.01 -17.99
C SER A 55 1.04 -5.21 -17.04
N THR A 56 2.24 -5.37 -17.60
CA THR A 56 3.44 -5.77 -16.83
C THR A 56 3.77 -4.80 -15.69
N GLY A 57 3.50 -3.50 -15.86
CA GLY A 57 3.72 -2.50 -14.81
C GLY A 57 2.62 -2.46 -13.74
N ASP A 58 1.35 -2.68 -14.13
CA ASP A 58 0.21 -2.63 -13.21
C ASP A 58 0.06 -3.94 -12.40
N ALA A 59 0.84 -4.97 -12.73
CA ALA A 59 0.85 -6.23 -11.99
C ALA A 59 1.63 -6.14 -10.65
N PHE A 60 2.37 -5.05 -10.38
CA PHE A 60 3.19 -4.90 -9.18
C PHE A 60 2.39 -5.07 -7.89
N GLY A 61 1.27 -4.36 -7.73
CA GLY A 61 0.41 -4.51 -6.56
C GLY A 61 -0.07 -5.95 -6.39
N PRO A 62 -0.80 -6.53 -7.37
CA PRO A 62 -1.25 -7.92 -7.32
C PRO A 62 -0.15 -8.96 -7.05
N LEU A 63 1.06 -8.78 -7.59
CA LEU A 63 2.22 -9.65 -7.32
C LEU A 63 2.63 -9.59 -5.85
N VAL A 64 2.81 -8.37 -5.33
CA VAL A 64 3.14 -8.16 -3.91
C VAL A 64 2.04 -8.74 -3.01
N GLY A 65 0.78 -8.51 -3.38
CA GLY A 65 -0.37 -9.05 -2.65
C GLY A 65 -0.40 -10.58 -2.62
N THR A 66 -0.13 -11.25 -3.74
CA THR A 66 0.00 -12.72 -3.75
C THR A 66 1.09 -13.19 -2.78
N ILE A 67 2.28 -12.59 -2.81
CA ILE A 67 3.40 -12.96 -1.93
C ILE A 67 3.05 -12.75 -0.45
N ILE A 68 2.42 -11.62 -0.11
CA ILE A 68 1.98 -11.34 1.27
C ILE A 68 0.90 -12.34 1.68
N HIS A 69 -0.04 -12.66 0.79
CA HIS A 69 -1.13 -13.59 1.08
C HIS A 69 -0.62 -14.99 1.41
N GLU A 70 0.34 -15.50 0.64
CA GLU A 70 0.97 -16.82 0.85
C GLU A 70 1.74 -16.91 2.18
N ASN A 71 2.22 -15.79 2.69
CA ASN A 71 2.99 -15.70 3.94
C ASN A 71 2.20 -15.05 5.09
N SER A 72 0.88 -14.86 4.91
CA SER A 72 0.06 -14.09 5.84
C SER A 72 -0.27 -14.87 7.12
N SER A 73 -0.41 -14.12 8.23
CA SER A 73 -0.90 -14.65 9.50
C SER A 73 -2.37 -14.29 9.71
N LYS A 74 -3.02 -14.88 10.73
CA LYS A 74 -4.41 -14.56 11.10
C LYS A 74 -4.69 -13.07 11.42
N ARG A 75 -3.65 -12.24 11.59
CA ARG A 75 -3.74 -10.81 11.88
C ARG A 75 -3.63 -9.94 10.63
N MET A 76 -3.46 -10.55 9.46
CA MET A 76 -3.26 -9.88 8.18
C MET A 76 -4.34 -10.31 7.20
N THR A 77 -5.02 -9.35 6.60
CA THR A 77 -5.93 -9.58 5.48
C THR A 77 -5.34 -8.93 4.24
N VAL A 78 -5.40 -9.62 3.10
CA VAL A 78 -4.90 -9.10 1.82
C VAL A 78 -6.05 -9.00 0.83
N TYR A 79 -6.21 -7.80 0.27
CA TYR A 79 -7.04 -7.51 -0.90
C TYR A 79 -6.13 -7.17 -2.06
N GLY A 80 -6.46 -7.67 -3.25
CA GLY A 80 -5.63 -7.49 -4.43
C GLY A 80 -4.51 -8.52 -4.47
N THR A 81 -4.78 -9.64 -5.12
CA THR A 81 -3.78 -10.64 -5.49
C THR A 81 -3.83 -10.83 -7.01
N LEU A 82 -2.89 -11.59 -7.58
CA LEU A 82 -3.00 -11.99 -8.99
C LEU A 82 -4.31 -12.73 -9.29
N GLN A 83 -4.80 -13.56 -8.36
CA GLN A 83 -6.05 -14.29 -8.52
C GLN A 83 -7.28 -13.39 -8.37
N ASN A 84 -7.23 -12.44 -7.44
CA ASN A 84 -8.34 -11.52 -7.13
C ASN A 84 -7.83 -10.07 -7.15
N PRO A 85 -7.63 -9.46 -8.34
CA PRO A 85 -7.03 -8.14 -8.45
C PRO A 85 -7.97 -7.03 -7.95
N VAL A 86 -7.38 -5.98 -7.40
CA VAL A 86 -8.08 -4.74 -7.05
C VAL A 86 -7.58 -3.65 -7.98
N HIS A 87 -8.46 -3.14 -8.82
CA HIS A 87 -8.16 -2.18 -9.87
C HIS A 87 -9.18 -1.03 -9.88
N ALA A 88 -8.98 -0.06 -10.76
CA ALA A 88 -9.80 1.16 -10.86
C ALA A 88 -11.33 0.93 -10.85
N LEU A 89 -11.82 -0.20 -11.39
CA LEU A 89 -13.25 -0.47 -11.53
C LEU A 89 -13.91 -1.03 -10.26
N ASN A 90 -13.16 -1.68 -9.36
CA ASN A 90 -13.68 -2.29 -8.12
C ASN A 90 -13.10 -1.67 -6.84
N LEU A 91 -12.10 -0.80 -6.94
CA LEU A 91 -11.44 -0.17 -5.80
C LEU A 91 -12.42 0.47 -4.80
N GLU A 92 -13.42 1.21 -5.28
CA GLU A 92 -14.38 1.87 -4.39
C GLU A 92 -15.21 0.85 -3.58
N GLU A 93 -15.64 -0.24 -4.22
CA GLU A 93 -16.38 -1.31 -3.56
C GLU A 93 -15.49 -2.06 -2.56
N THR A 94 -14.26 -2.38 -2.94
CA THR A 94 -13.27 -3.01 -2.05
C THR A 94 -12.99 -2.13 -0.82
N LEU A 95 -12.86 -0.81 -0.98
CA LEU A 95 -12.67 0.09 0.16
C LEU A 95 -13.89 0.13 1.09
N LYS A 96 -15.11 0.07 0.55
CA LYS A 96 -16.34 -0.03 1.34
C LYS A 96 -16.39 -1.34 2.12
N GLU A 97 -16.02 -2.45 1.48
CA GLU A 97 -15.93 -3.76 2.11
C GLU A 97 -14.90 -3.76 3.24
N ILE A 98 -13.69 -3.23 2.99
CA ILE A 98 -12.63 -3.15 4.00
C ILE A 98 -13.11 -2.38 5.23
N LYS A 99 -13.75 -1.23 5.01
CA LYS A 99 -14.28 -0.40 6.09
C LYS A 99 -15.38 -1.10 6.90
N LEU A 100 -16.18 -1.94 6.25
CA LEU A 100 -17.27 -2.68 6.88
C LEU A 100 -16.76 -3.88 7.68
N LEU A 101 -15.85 -4.67 7.11
CA LEU A 101 -15.39 -5.94 7.69
C LEU A 101 -14.23 -5.78 8.67
N HIS A 102 -13.35 -4.79 8.46
CA HIS A 102 -12.10 -4.64 9.21
C HIS A 102 -12.09 -3.34 10.02
N HIS A 103 -13.08 -3.18 10.90
CA HIS A 103 -13.22 -1.97 11.70
C HIS A 103 -11.99 -1.74 12.60
N GLY A 104 -11.38 -0.57 12.46
CA GLY A 104 -10.20 -0.18 13.25
C GLY A 104 -8.91 -0.90 12.86
N ALA A 105 -8.86 -1.56 11.70
CA ALA A 105 -7.63 -2.09 11.13
C ALA A 105 -6.73 -0.97 10.61
N LEU A 106 -5.41 -1.20 10.63
CA LEU A 106 -4.46 -0.36 9.91
C LEU A 106 -4.44 -0.81 8.43
N VAL A 107 -4.77 0.10 7.51
CA VAL A 107 -4.79 -0.20 6.08
C VAL A 107 -3.50 0.30 5.41
N ILE A 108 -2.77 -0.59 4.74
CA ILE A 108 -1.58 -0.25 3.96
C ILE A 108 -1.89 -0.49 2.48
N ALA A 109 -1.88 0.58 1.69
CA ALA A 109 -2.06 0.49 0.26
C ALA A 109 -0.72 0.20 -0.46
N ILE A 110 -0.75 -0.69 -1.44
CA ILE A 110 0.41 -1.00 -2.28
C ILE A 110 0.02 -0.70 -3.72
N ASP A 111 0.78 0.15 -4.40
CA ASP A 111 0.47 0.59 -5.77
C ASP A 111 1.73 0.68 -6.61
N ALA A 112 1.57 0.66 -7.93
CA ALA A 112 2.65 0.96 -8.87
C ALA A 112 2.54 2.41 -9.35
N SER A 113 3.68 3.06 -9.59
CA SER A 113 3.73 4.36 -10.26
C SER A 113 4.64 4.32 -11.48
N MET A 114 4.38 5.26 -12.39
CA MET A 114 5.27 5.57 -13.50
C MET A 114 6.03 6.86 -13.16
N GLY A 115 7.33 6.92 -13.47
CA GLY A 115 8.20 8.03 -13.10
C GLY A 115 9.24 8.35 -14.16
N ARG A 116 10.25 9.16 -13.84
CA ARG A 116 11.36 9.39 -14.78
C ARG A 116 12.27 8.16 -14.84
N SER A 117 13.12 8.07 -15.86
CA SER A 117 14.10 6.97 -16.02
C SER A 117 15.00 6.79 -14.80
N ASP A 118 15.45 7.88 -14.18
CA ASP A 118 16.24 7.90 -12.93
C ASP A 118 15.49 7.44 -11.67
N SER A 119 14.18 7.20 -11.80
CA SER A 119 13.28 6.85 -10.70
C SER A 119 12.79 5.42 -10.80
N VAL A 120 13.02 4.71 -11.92
CA VAL A 120 12.69 3.29 -12.05
C VAL A 120 13.47 2.50 -11.01
N GLY A 121 12.80 1.56 -10.32
CA GLY A 121 13.38 0.82 -9.21
C GLY A 121 13.36 1.56 -7.87
N ARG A 122 12.73 2.74 -7.80
CA ARG A 122 12.45 3.42 -6.54
C ARG A 122 11.24 2.82 -5.85
N VAL A 123 11.36 2.57 -4.55
CA VAL A 123 10.24 2.23 -3.66
C VAL A 123 10.05 3.36 -2.66
N ILE A 124 8.81 3.78 -2.46
CA ILE A 124 8.44 4.81 -1.49
C ILE A 124 7.59 4.14 -0.42
N PHE A 125 7.88 4.42 0.86
CA PHE A 125 7.00 4.08 1.99
C PHE A 125 6.66 5.37 2.73
N ALA A 126 5.38 5.73 2.79
CA ALA A 126 4.95 7.00 3.34
C ALA A 126 3.64 6.89 4.13
N SER A 127 3.47 7.81 5.08
CA SER A 127 2.22 7.99 5.81
C SER A 127 1.16 8.65 4.93
N GLY A 128 -0.11 8.34 5.20
CA GLY A 128 -1.25 8.85 4.47
C GLY A 128 -1.62 7.97 3.26
N PRO A 129 -2.77 8.26 2.64
CA PRO A 129 -3.27 7.43 1.56
C PRO A 129 -2.51 7.67 0.25
N VAL A 130 -2.50 6.63 -0.59
CA VAL A 130 -2.12 6.76 -2.00
C VAL A 130 -3.29 7.31 -2.83
N ARG A 131 -2.98 7.98 -3.93
CA ARG A 131 -3.93 8.37 -4.99
C ARG A 131 -3.72 7.44 -6.19
N PRO A 132 -4.40 6.29 -6.23
CA PRO A 132 -4.16 5.30 -7.26
C PRO A 132 -4.64 5.76 -8.62
N GLY A 133 -4.06 5.17 -9.68
CA GLY A 133 -4.54 5.34 -11.04
C GLY A 133 -4.20 6.71 -11.64
N SER A 134 -2.99 7.21 -11.42
CA SER A 134 -2.52 8.46 -12.05
C SER A 134 -2.60 8.42 -13.59
N ALA A 135 -2.59 7.22 -14.19
CA ALA A 135 -2.72 6.99 -15.63
C ALA A 135 -4.18 6.86 -16.13
N VAL A 136 -5.18 6.79 -15.24
CA VAL A 136 -6.58 6.66 -15.65
C VAL A 136 -7.29 8.02 -15.62
N LYS A 137 -8.12 8.30 -16.62
CA LYS A 137 -8.87 9.56 -16.75
C LYS A 137 -9.96 9.77 -15.69
N LYS A 138 -10.15 8.81 -14.77
CA LYS A 138 -11.18 8.83 -13.73
C LYS A 138 -10.56 9.23 -12.40
N VAL A 139 -11.31 9.99 -11.60
CA VAL A 139 -10.92 10.30 -10.22
C VAL A 139 -11.20 9.06 -9.36
N LEU A 140 -10.15 8.38 -8.93
CA LEU A 140 -10.25 7.24 -8.01
C LEU A 140 -10.22 7.71 -6.55
N PRO A 141 -10.89 6.97 -5.64
CA PRO A 141 -10.78 7.23 -4.21
C PRO A 141 -9.34 6.97 -3.74
N THR A 142 -8.91 7.77 -2.76
CA THR A 142 -7.66 7.55 -2.03
C THR A 142 -7.72 6.27 -1.19
N ALA A 143 -6.60 5.56 -1.04
CA ALA A 143 -6.56 4.28 -0.33
C ALA A 143 -5.43 4.20 0.72
N GLY A 144 -5.71 3.59 1.87
CA GLY A 144 -4.74 3.33 2.94
C GLY A 144 -4.57 4.44 3.97
N ASP A 145 -4.09 4.07 5.15
CA ASP A 145 -3.56 4.98 6.18
C ASP A 145 -2.07 5.23 5.97
N MET A 146 -1.38 4.27 5.34
CA MET A 146 -0.02 4.34 4.84
C MET A 146 0.02 3.74 3.43
N HIS A 147 1.08 4.02 2.67
CA HIS A 147 1.25 3.41 1.37
C HIS A 147 2.68 3.05 1.04
N ILE A 148 2.80 2.03 0.19
CA ILE A 148 4.03 1.65 -0.49
C ILE A 148 3.80 1.80 -1.99
N THR A 149 4.69 2.52 -2.67
CA THR A 149 4.62 2.69 -4.12
C THR A 149 5.93 2.29 -4.78
N GLY A 150 5.86 1.40 -5.76
CA GLY A 150 7.00 1.02 -6.60
C GLY A 150 6.97 1.78 -7.92
N THR A 151 8.05 2.47 -8.29
CA THR A 151 8.20 3.04 -9.62
C THR A 151 8.72 1.99 -10.58
N VAL A 152 7.83 1.45 -11.41
CA VAL A 152 8.06 0.23 -12.21
C VAL A 152 8.46 0.51 -13.65
N ASN A 153 8.21 1.72 -14.16
CA ASN A 153 8.55 2.09 -15.52
C ASN A 153 8.62 3.62 -15.70
N VAL A 154 9.11 4.04 -16.87
CA VAL A 154 9.14 5.45 -17.29
C VAL A 154 7.72 5.92 -17.66
N GLY A 155 7.27 7.01 -17.07
CA GLY A 155 6.05 7.74 -17.42
C GLY A 155 6.38 8.90 -18.36
N GLY A 156 5.62 9.01 -19.44
CA GLY A 156 5.74 10.06 -20.47
C GLY A 156 5.16 11.40 -20.03
#